data_AF-A0A955G181-F1
#
_entry.id   AF-A0A955G181-F1
#
_cell.length_a   1.000
_cell.length_b   1.000
_cell.length_c   1.000
_cell.angle_alpha   90.00
_cell.angle_beta   90.00
_cell.angle_gamma   90.00
#
_symmetry.space_group_name_H-M   'P 1'
#
loop_
_entity.id
_entity.type
_entity.pdbx_description
1 polymer ?
#
loop_
_entity_poly.entity_id
_entity_poly.type
_entity_poly.pdbx_seq_one_letter_code
_entity_poly.pdbx_strand_id
1 'polypeptide(L)'
;MEGKPHMGKQTRYIFVTGGVLSGVGKGITAASIGAVLKAKGLTVSIQKCDPYLNVDAGLLNPAEHGECFVTKDGAETDLDLGHYERFLDDEFTQKSATLSGRLLRDLIADERAGKFGGKTIQLVPHLTDAIIASIEEASKGSDVHFVEIGGTVGDYEGLSFVEAIREFGRRVGRENSLYIHVVYVPFIGTSKEFKSKPAQNALNDLRGFGIVPDVVVVRTDEPAPKAIRSKITMFGGVEEGAVLMMPNVDSVFKIPGIVAESSLAPILEKFTGNHNKPDLSKWHDLVKRQQAPKEQTITVGLIAKYMDNEDTYISVLEALKAAAWSEGVGLRIEWISAEEVNEEALSAVDAILVPGGFGVRGVEGKIVAANYALSHNKPYLGICLGLQVAVIAAARKAGLEGANSTEFDESTPHPVVYIMEGQEGKESTGGTLRLGDYPAHLAANSLAHTVYGEQGIVERHRHRYEVNQKYREAI
;
A
#
# COMPACT_ATOMS: atom_id res chain seq x y z
N MET A 1 24.39 -26.46 -15.60
CA MET A 1 23.18 -27.25 -15.95
C MET A 1 22.22 -26.28 -16.58
N GLU A 2 22.12 -26.32 -17.91
CA GLU A 2 21.29 -25.42 -18.69
C GLU A 2 19.81 -25.68 -18.38
N GLY A 3 19.11 -24.63 -17.99
CA GLY A 3 17.69 -24.66 -17.63
C GLY A 3 16.87 -25.12 -18.83
N LYS A 4 16.00 -26.11 -18.59
CA LYS A 4 14.95 -26.48 -19.55
C LYS A 4 14.10 -25.23 -19.85
N PRO A 5 13.75 -24.98 -21.12
CA PRO A 5 12.85 -23.89 -21.46
C PRO A 5 11.48 -24.17 -20.84
N HIS A 6 10.97 -23.23 -20.04
CA HIS A 6 9.59 -23.26 -19.55
C HIS A 6 8.64 -23.21 -20.77
N MET A 7 8.05 -24.35 -21.15
CA MET A 7 6.85 -24.34 -21.98
C MET A 7 5.79 -23.50 -21.27
N GLY A 8 5.28 -22.47 -21.96
CA GLY A 8 4.47 -21.40 -21.38
C GLY A 8 3.33 -21.92 -20.53
N LYS A 9 3.46 -21.78 -19.21
CA LYS A 9 2.39 -22.05 -18.26
C LYS A 9 1.36 -20.93 -18.41
N GLN A 10 0.11 -21.29 -18.69
CA GLN A 10 -0.99 -20.33 -18.68
C GLN A 10 -1.11 -19.72 -17.26
N THR A 11 -1.08 -18.40 -17.17
CA THR A 11 -1.26 -17.68 -15.90
C THR A 11 -2.64 -17.97 -15.34
N ARG A 12 -2.70 -18.17 -14.02
CA ARG A 12 -3.94 -18.36 -13.29
C ARG A 12 -4.35 -17.09 -12.58
N TYR A 13 -5.65 -16.82 -12.50
CA TYR A 13 -6.19 -15.58 -11.98
C TYR A 13 -7.01 -15.82 -10.71
N ILE A 14 -6.70 -15.07 -9.66
CA ILE A 14 -7.48 -15.05 -8.43
C ILE A 14 -8.15 -13.67 -8.30
N PHE A 15 -9.47 -13.63 -8.46
CA PHE A 15 -10.24 -12.40 -8.33
C PHE A 15 -10.72 -12.25 -6.89
N VAL A 16 -10.32 -11.18 -6.21
CA VAL A 16 -10.68 -10.90 -4.82
C VAL A 16 -11.68 -9.75 -4.77
N THR A 17 -12.87 -10.03 -4.26
CA THR A 17 -13.97 -9.06 -4.13
C THR A 17 -14.41 -8.97 -2.68
N GLY A 18 -15.10 -7.89 -2.31
CA GLY A 18 -15.57 -7.66 -0.95
C GLY A 18 -17.06 -7.34 -0.90
N GLY A 19 -17.70 -7.69 0.21
CA GLY A 19 -19.10 -7.41 0.48
C GLY A 19 -19.31 -6.90 1.90
N VAL A 20 -20.51 -6.38 2.16
CA VAL A 20 -20.97 -5.82 3.44
C VAL A 20 -20.40 -4.44 3.77
N LEU A 21 -19.08 -4.27 3.74
CA LEU A 21 -18.41 -3.00 4.07
C LEU A 21 -17.05 -2.85 3.38
N SER A 22 -16.63 -1.60 3.17
CA SER A 22 -15.26 -1.26 2.75
C SER A 22 -14.27 -1.55 3.90
N GLY A 23 -13.01 -1.83 3.57
CA GLY A 23 -12.01 -2.16 4.60
C GLY A 23 -12.17 -3.54 5.25
N VAL A 24 -13.01 -4.43 4.70
CA VAL A 24 -13.23 -5.80 5.26
C VAL A 24 -11.96 -6.67 5.30
N GLY A 25 -10.83 -6.25 4.73
CA GLY A 25 -9.58 -7.03 4.73
C GLY A 25 -9.36 -7.85 3.46
N LYS A 26 -9.79 -7.33 2.31
CA LYS A 26 -9.49 -7.91 0.98
C LYS A 26 -7.99 -7.97 0.72
N GLY A 27 -7.28 -6.86 0.88
CA GLY A 27 -5.83 -6.77 0.64
C GLY A 27 -5.01 -7.73 1.47
N ILE A 28 -5.25 -7.77 2.78
CA ILE A 28 -4.58 -8.74 3.66
C ILE A 28 -4.89 -10.19 3.28
N THR A 29 -6.12 -10.48 2.84
CA THR A 29 -6.48 -11.83 2.37
C THR A 29 -5.72 -12.18 1.09
N ALA A 30 -5.71 -11.29 0.10
CA ALA A 30 -5.00 -11.48 -1.17
C ALA A 30 -3.49 -11.65 -0.93
N ALA A 31 -2.89 -10.74 -0.17
CA ALA A 31 -1.47 -10.75 0.17
C ALA A 31 -1.06 -12.02 0.93
N SER A 32 -1.87 -12.47 1.89
CA SER A 32 -1.56 -13.66 2.68
C SER A 32 -1.64 -14.95 1.86
N ILE A 33 -2.62 -15.07 0.97
CA ILE A 33 -2.69 -16.20 0.04
C ILE A 33 -1.52 -16.14 -0.95
N GLY A 34 -1.21 -14.95 -1.47
CA GLY A 34 -0.05 -14.71 -2.33
C GLY A 34 1.26 -15.13 -1.66
N ALA A 35 1.47 -14.76 -0.40
CA ALA A 35 2.65 -15.15 0.38
C ALA A 35 2.78 -16.67 0.54
N VAL A 36 1.67 -17.39 0.78
CA VAL A 36 1.67 -18.86 0.84
C VAL A 36 2.01 -19.48 -0.51
N LEU A 37 1.48 -18.94 -1.61
CA LEU A 37 1.78 -19.43 -2.96
C LEU A 37 3.24 -19.15 -3.35
N LYS A 38 3.80 -17.98 -2.99
CA LYS A 38 5.22 -17.65 -3.16
C LYS A 38 6.10 -18.58 -2.33
N ALA A 39 5.72 -18.88 -1.09
CA ALA A 39 6.39 -19.85 -0.23
C ALA A 39 6.35 -21.29 -0.78
N LYS A 40 5.41 -21.62 -1.68
CA LYS A 40 5.37 -22.89 -2.44
C LYS A 40 6.23 -22.87 -3.72
N GLY A 41 6.89 -21.74 -4.01
CA GLY A 41 7.78 -21.55 -5.16
C GLY A 41 7.11 -21.05 -6.44
N LEU A 42 5.91 -20.45 -6.36
CA LEU A 42 5.23 -19.83 -7.51
C LEU A 42 5.61 -18.36 -7.65
N THR A 43 5.69 -17.85 -8.87
CA THR A 43 5.77 -16.41 -9.12
C THR A 43 4.38 -15.80 -9.01
N VAL A 44 4.18 -14.90 -8.04
CA VAL A 44 2.90 -14.25 -7.75
C VAL A 44 2.98 -12.77 -8.12
N SER A 45 1.93 -12.23 -8.73
CA SER A 45 1.75 -10.79 -8.94
C SER A 45 0.38 -10.38 -8.40
N ILE A 46 0.26 -9.15 -7.89
CA ILE A 46 -1.00 -8.57 -7.43
C ILE A 46 -1.25 -7.25 -8.16
N GLN A 47 -2.50 -7.04 -8.53
CA GLN A 47 -3.03 -5.79 -9.03
C GLN A 47 -4.23 -5.33 -8.18
N LYS A 48 -4.22 -4.06 -7.78
CA LYS A 48 -5.36 -3.36 -7.20
C LYS A 48 -6.15 -2.66 -8.29
N CYS A 49 -7.46 -2.85 -8.30
CA CYS A 49 -8.41 -2.17 -9.17
C CYS A 49 -9.26 -1.22 -8.34
N ASP A 50 -9.01 0.08 -8.45
CA ASP A 50 -9.70 1.11 -7.68
C ASP A 50 -10.83 1.77 -8.48
N PRO A 51 -12.06 1.76 -7.94
CA PRO A 51 -13.24 2.26 -8.65
C PRO A 51 -13.37 3.79 -8.68
N TYR A 52 -12.58 4.52 -7.88
CA TYR A 52 -12.66 5.98 -7.81
C TYR A 52 -12.11 6.67 -9.08
N LEU A 53 -12.56 7.91 -9.30
CA LEU A 53 -12.36 8.64 -10.57
C LEU A 53 -11.04 9.42 -10.65
N ASN A 54 -10.23 9.42 -9.60
CA ASN A 54 -8.88 9.97 -9.67
C ASN A 54 -8.03 9.17 -10.66
N VAL A 55 -7.12 9.86 -11.35
CA VAL A 55 -6.25 9.28 -12.38
C VAL A 55 -4.99 8.64 -11.76
N ASP A 56 -4.62 9.11 -10.58
CA ASP A 56 -3.57 8.65 -9.70
C ASP A 56 -3.94 9.00 -8.25
N ALA A 57 -3.15 8.53 -7.28
CA ALA A 57 -3.34 8.85 -5.86
C ALA A 57 -2.63 10.15 -5.44
N GLY A 58 -1.95 10.85 -6.35
CA GLY A 58 -1.07 11.97 -6.03
C GLY A 58 -1.80 13.17 -5.44
N LEU A 59 -3.05 13.38 -5.84
CA LEU A 59 -3.92 14.47 -5.41
C LEU A 59 -4.95 14.07 -4.33
N LEU A 60 -4.92 12.82 -3.86
CA LEU A 60 -5.79 12.40 -2.75
C LEU A 60 -5.35 13.09 -1.46
N ASN A 61 -6.32 13.52 -0.66
CA ASN A 61 -6.04 14.09 0.66
C ASN A 61 -5.54 12.97 1.59
N PRO A 62 -4.30 13.02 2.09
CA PRO A 62 -3.77 11.94 2.92
C PRO A 62 -4.54 11.74 4.23
N ALA A 63 -5.20 12.80 4.73
CA ALA A 63 -6.04 12.70 5.92
C ALA A 63 -7.26 11.78 5.72
N GLU A 64 -7.77 11.69 4.49
CA GLU A 64 -8.98 10.92 4.16
C GLU A 64 -8.65 9.53 3.64
N HIS A 65 -7.58 9.42 2.84
CA HIS A 65 -7.26 8.22 2.08
C HIS A 65 -5.95 7.54 2.52
N GLY A 66 -5.29 8.04 3.56
CA GLY A 66 -3.99 7.54 4.01
C GLY A 66 -2.84 7.97 3.09
N GLU A 67 -1.69 7.32 3.23
CA GLU A 67 -0.51 7.69 2.45
C GLU A 67 -0.70 7.50 0.94
N CYS A 68 -0.03 8.34 0.16
CA CYS A 68 0.20 8.08 -1.26
C CYS A 68 1.49 7.24 -1.38
N PHE A 69 1.36 6.00 -1.81
CA PHE A 69 2.47 5.08 -2.00
C PHE A 69 3.15 5.36 -3.34
N VAL A 70 4.47 5.28 -3.39
CA VAL A 70 5.25 5.48 -4.63
C VAL A 70 5.97 4.20 -4.99
N THR A 71 5.74 3.77 -6.22
CA THR A 71 6.38 2.61 -6.84
C THR A 71 7.70 2.98 -7.47
N LYS A 72 8.54 1.98 -7.79
CA LYS A 72 9.88 2.22 -8.34
C LYS A 72 9.90 2.93 -9.69
N ASP A 73 8.86 2.73 -10.51
CA ASP A 73 8.71 3.42 -11.81
C ASP A 73 8.02 4.78 -11.66
N GLY A 74 7.78 5.23 -10.42
CA GLY A 74 7.28 6.56 -10.11
C GLY A 74 5.77 6.70 -10.17
N ALA A 75 5.00 5.61 -10.20
CA ALA A 75 3.56 5.73 -10.08
C ALA A 75 3.16 6.06 -8.63
N GLU A 76 2.30 7.07 -8.49
CA GLU A 76 1.60 7.44 -7.27
C GLU A 76 0.33 6.60 -7.14
N THR A 77 0.28 5.77 -6.11
CA THR A 77 -0.74 4.74 -5.93
C THR A 77 -1.35 4.78 -4.54
N ASP A 78 -2.47 4.08 -4.37
CA ASP A 78 -3.08 3.84 -3.07
C ASP A 78 -2.13 3.09 -2.11
N LEU A 79 -2.35 3.27 -0.80
CA LEU A 79 -1.57 2.63 0.27
C LEU A 79 -1.58 1.10 0.21
N ASP A 80 -2.60 0.50 -0.41
CA ASP A 80 -2.74 -0.94 -0.52
C ASP A 80 -1.55 -1.60 -1.25
N LEU A 81 -0.93 -0.89 -2.21
CA LEU A 81 0.27 -1.41 -2.88
C LEU A 81 1.45 -1.54 -1.91
N GLY A 82 1.59 -0.62 -0.96
CA GLY A 82 2.59 -0.74 0.09
C GLY A 82 2.36 -1.98 0.96
N HIS A 83 1.10 -2.34 1.23
CA HIS A 83 0.80 -3.59 1.95
C HIS A 83 1.23 -4.81 1.15
N TYR A 84 1.00 -4.83 -0.16
CA TYR A 84 1.45 -5.94 -1.00
C TYR A 84 2.97 -6.03 -1.05
N GLU A 85 3.70 -4.92 -1.23
CA GLU A 85 5.17 -4.95 -1.24
C GLU A 85 5.72 -5.50 0.09
N ARG A 86 5.17 -5.02 1.23
CA ARG A 86 5.56 -5.49 2.57
C ARG A 86 5.30 -6.97 2.79
N PHE A 87 4.19 -7.51 2.26
CA PHE A 87 3.83 -8.91 2.47
C PHE A 87 4.49 -9.86 1.48
N LEU A 88 4.64 -9.43 0.23
CA LEU A 88 5.15 -10.30 -0.84
C LEU A 88 6.65 -10.18 -1.01
N ASP A 89 7.29 -9.13 -0.48
CA ASP A 89 8.72 -8.88 -0.67
C ASP A 89 9.07 -8.83 -2.17
N ASP A 90 8.28 -8.03 -2.90
CA ASP A 90 8.41 -7.74 -4.33
C ASP A 90 8.14 -6.25 -4.57
N GLU A 91 8.78 -5.69 -5.59
CA GLU A 91 8.53 -4.33 -6.01
C GLU A 91 7.49 -4.28 -7.13
N PHE A 92 6.46 -3.46 -6.92
CA PHE A 92 5.40 -3.23 -7.89
C PHE A 92 5.67 -1.99 -8.74
N THR A 93 4.86 -1.85 -9.78
CA THR A 93 4.96 -0.78 -10.78
C THR A 93 3.58 -0.20 -11.03
N GLN A 94 3.48 0.80 -11.90
CA GLN A 94 2.20 1.37 -12.33
C GLN A 94 1.17 0.32 -12.77
N LYS A 95 1.63 -0.81 -13.33
CA LYS A 95 0.77 -1.91 -13.81
C LYS A 95 -0.01 -2.59 -12.69
N SER A 96 0.50 -2.55 -11.45
CA SER A 96 -0.15 -3.12 -10.28
C SER A 96 -1.27 -2.25 -9.72
N ALA A 97 -1.53 -1.07 -10.29
CA ALA A 97 -2.63 -0.20 -9.91
C ALA A 97 -3.46 0.21 -11.14
N THR A 98 -4.70 -0.25 -11.19
CA THR A 98 -5.68 0.14 -12.21
C THR A 98 -6.74 1.05 -11.59
N LEU A 99 -6.84 2.28 -12.07
CA LEU A 99 -7.80 3.27 -11.57
C LEU A 99 -8.87 3.55 -12.63
N SER A 100 -10.15 3.57 -12.23
CA SER A 100 -11.27 3.93 -13.11
C SER A 100 -11.06 5.27 -13.80
N GLY A 101 -10.59 6.29 -13.06
CA GLY A 101 -10.33 7.62 -13.61
C GLY A 101 -9.34 7.61 -14.78
N ARG A 102 -8.25 6.86 -14.64
CA ARG A 102 -7.22 6.71 -15.68
C ARG A 102 -7.80 6.01 -16.91
N LEU A 103 -8.48 4.89 -16.72
CA LEU A 103 -9.08 4.13 -17.83
C LEU A 103 -10.12 4.95 -18.58
N LEU A 104 -10.99 5.69 -17.87
CA LEU A 104 -12.00 6.55 -18.48
C LEU A 104 -11.36 7.72 -19.25
N ARG A 105 -10.35 8.38 -18.67
CA ARG A 105 -9.60 9.43 -19.35
C ARG A 105 -9.01 8.93 -20.67
N ASP A 106 -8.34 7.77 -20.62
CA ASP A 106 -7.66 7.20 -21.78
C ASP A 106 -8.68 6.74 -22.85
N LEU A 107 -9.79 6.13 -22.42
CA LEU A 107 -10.89 5.73 -23.31
C LEU A 107 -11.52 6.93 -24.04
N ILE A 108 -11.77 8.04 -23.32
CA ILE A 108 -12.31 9.27 -23.90
C ILE A 108 -11.29 9.91 -24.87
N ALA A 109 -10.00 9.92 -24.51
CA ALA A 109 -8.95 10.44 -25.38
C ALA A 109 -8.84 9.64 -26.69
N ASP A 110 -8.91 8.31 -26.59
CA ASP A 110 -8.89 7.41 -27.75
C ASP A 110 -10.11 7.60 -28.66
N GLU A 111 -11.26 7.89 -28.07
CA GLU A 111 -12.47 8.23 -28.81
C GLU A 111 -12.34 9.57 -29.55
N ARG A 112 -11.85 10.62 -28.89
CA ARG A 112 -11.58 11.92 -29.53
C ARG A 112 -10.51 11.82 -30.62
N ALA A 113 -9.56 10.91 -30.49
CA ALA A 113 -8.54 10.62 -31.51
C ALA A 113 -9.07 9.80 -32.70
N GLY A 114 -10.36 9.40 -32.68
CA GLY A 114 -11.00 8.68 -33.78
C GLY A 114 -10.66 7.19 -33.85
N LYS A 115 -10.06 6.60 -32.80
CA LYS A 115 -9.61 5.19 -32.81
C LYS A 115 -10.75 4.17 -32.95
N PHE A 116 -12.00 4.57 -32.68
CA PHE A 116 -13.18 3.69 -32.77
C PHE A 116 -14.00 3.87 -34.06
N GLY A 117 -13.49 4.62 -35.04
CA GLY A 117 -14.14 4.73 -36.37
C GLY A 117 -15.55 5.33 -36.34
N GLY A 118 -15.81 6.24 -35.40
CA GLY A 118 -17.11 6.91 -35.25
C GLY A 118 -18.22 6.08 -34.61
N LYS A 119 -17.90 4.89 -34.08
CA LYS A 119 -18.87 4.06 -33.33
C LYS A 119 -19.12 4.61 -31.93
N THR A 120 -20.28 4.27 -31.37
CA THR A 120 -20.65 4.64 -29.99
C THR A 120 -19.79 3.92 -28.96
N ILE A 121 -19.25 4.68 -27.99
CA ILE A 121 -18.51 4.14 -26.85
C ILE A 121 -19.45 3.92 -25.67
N GLN A 122 -19.24 2.81 -24.97
CA GLN A 122 -20.11 2.27 -23.92
C GLN A 122 -19.27 1.63 -22.82
N LEU A 123 -19.82 1.48 -21.62
CA LEU A 123 -19.14 0.78 -20.52
C LEU A 123 -18.82 -0.68 -20.91
N VAL A 124 -19.78 -1.37 -21.52
CA VAL A 124 -19.60 -2.70 -22.10
C VAL A 124 -19.74 -2.57 -23.63
N PRO A 125 -18.77 -3.03 -24.43
CA PRO A 125 -17.56 -3.73 -24.02
C PRO A 125 -16.35 -2.78 -23.77
N HIS A 126 -16.43 -1.49 -24.11
CA HIS A 126 -15.19 -0.68 -24.26
C HIS A 126 -14.44 -0.43 -22.95
N LEU A 127 -15.12 -0.09 -21.85
CA LEU A 127 -14.45 0.08 -20.56
C LEU A 127 -14.08 -1.27 -19.96
N THR A 128 -14.95 -2.29 -20.06
CA THR A 128 -14.63 -3.64 -19.57
C THR A 128 -13.43 -4.24 -20.30
N ASP A 129 -13.31 -4.06 -21.62
CA ASP A 129 -12.14 -4.45 -22.42
C ASP A 129 -10.88 -3.72 -21.99
N ALA A 130 -10.96 -2.42 -21.66
CA ALA A 130 -9.82 -1.66 -21.16
C ALA A 130 -9.36 -2.18 -19.78
N ILE A 131 -10.30 -2.53 -18.89
CA ILE A 131 -10.01 -3.17 -17.60
C ILE A 131 -9.33 -4.52 -17.83
N ILE A 132 -9.89 -5.36 -18.71
CA ILE A 132 -9.35 -6.69 -19.03
C ILE A 132 -7.94 -6.58 -19.59
N ALA A 133 -7.69 -5.66 -20.53
CA ALA A 133 -6.37 -5.43 -21.08
C ALA A 133 -5.34 -5.02 -20.00
N SER A 134 -5.77 -4.22 -19.02
CA SER A 134 -4.93 -3.84 -17.87
C SER A 134 -4.58 -5.05 -16.99
N ILE A 135 -5.55 -5.93 -16.73
CA ILE A 135 -5.34 -7.17 -15.97
C ILE A 135 -4.39 -8.11 -16.71
N GLU A 136 -4.59 -8.30 -18.02
CA GLU A 136 -3.73 -9.15 -18.85
C GLU A 136 -2.28 -8.64 -18.85
N GLU A 137 -2.08 -7.33 -19.01
CA GLU A 137 -0.75 -6.71 -18.98
C GLU A 137 -0.05 -6.89 -17.63
N ALA A 138 -0.76 -6.65 -16.51
CA ALA A 138 -0.22 -6.77 -15.16
C ALA A 138 0.08 -8.23 -14.75
N SER A 139 -0.56 -9.20 -15.40
CA SER A 139 -0.38 -10.62 -15.14
C SER A 139 0.86 -11.25 -15.79
N LYS A 140 1.45 -10.57 -16.78
CA LYS A 140 2.58 -11.10 -17.57
C LYS A 140 3.75 -11.50 -16.67
N GLY A 141 4.24 -12.73 -16.87
CA GLY A 141 5.40 -13.26 -16.13
C GLY A 141 5.07 -13.89 -14.77
N SER A 142 3.80 -13.91 -14.35
CA SER A 142 3.37 -14.58 -13.11
C SER A 142 2.73 -15.95 -13.37
N ASP A 143 2.97 -16.91 -12.48
CA ASP A 143 2.21 -18.18 -12.43
C ASP A 143 0.77 -17.91 -11.97
N VAL A 144 0.62 -17.02 -10.98
CA VAL A 144 -0.67 -16.64 -10.38
C VAL A 144 -0.75 -15.12 -10.26
N HIS A 145 -1.79 -14.53 -10.83
CA HIS A 145 -2.09 -13.12 -10.74
C HIS A 145 -3.33 -12.87 -9.89
N PHE A 146 -3.22 -12.06 -8.85
CA PHE A 146 -4.36 -11.60 -8.07
C PHE A 146 -4.87 -10.28 -8.62
N VAL A 147 -6.19 -10.17 -8.70
CA VAL A 147 -6.89 -8.94 -9.05
C VAL A 147 -7.81 -8.61 -7.89
N GLU A 148 -7.44 -7.64 -7.08
CA GLU A 148 -8.31 -7.13 -6.01
C GLU A 148 -9.19 -6.01 -6.54
N ILE A 149 -10.51 -6.20 -6.44
CA ILE A 149 -11.49 -5.16 -6.75
C ILE A 149 -11.77 -4.33 -5.49
N GLY A 150 -11.40 -3.05 -5.54
CA GLY A 150 -11.71 -2.04 -4.54
C GLY A 150 -13.22 -1.79 -4.39
N GLY A 151 -13.60 -1.05 -3.35
CA GLY A 151 -15.01 -0.83 -3.02
C GLY A 151 -15.73 -2.08 -2.51
N THR A 152 -17.07 -2.04 -2.56
CA THR A 152 -17.96 -3.13 -2.14
C THR A 152 -18.81 -3.57 -3.31
N VAL A 153 -18.97 -4.88 -3.50
CA VAL A 153 -19.89 -5.42 -4.51
C VAL A 153 -21.31 -4.96 -4.20
N GLY A 154 -21.98 -4.38 -5.20
CA GLY A 154 -23.29 -3.73 -5.06
C GLY A 154 -23.22 -2.21 -5.25
N ASP A 155 -22.04 -1.60 -5.07
CA ASP A 155 -21.85 -0.18 -5.31
C ASP A 155 -21.70 0.14 -6.81
N TYR A 156 -22.27 1.27 -7.23
CA TYR A 156 -22.27 1.70 -8.64
C TYR A 156 -20.86 1.92 -9.22
N GLU A 157 -19.92 2.34 -8.37
CA GLU A 157 -18.53 2.62 -8.77
C GLU A 157 -17.76 1.37 -9.24
N GLY A 158 -18.08 0.20 -8.69
CA GLY A 158 -17.36 -1.05 -8.95
C GLY A 158 -17.98 -1.93 -10.05
N LEU A 159 -19.16 -1.59 -10.58
CA LEU A 159 -19.92 -2.46 -11.49
C LEU A 159 -19.14 -2.86 -12.74
N SER A 160 -18.42 -1.91 -13.35
CA SER A 160 -17.61 -2.16 -14.55
C SER A 160 -16.47 -3.14 -14.26
N PHE A 161 -15.86 -3.10 -13.07
CA PHE A 161 -14.84 -4.06 -12.67
C PHE A 161 -15.42 -5.45 -12.44
N VAL A 162 -16.57 -5.54 -11.77
CA VAL A 162 -17.25 -6.83 -11.53
C VAL A 162 -17.64 -7.49 -12.86
N GLU A 163 -18.18 -6.72 -13.81
CA GLU A 163 -18.51 -7.24 -15.14
C GLU A 163 -17.25 -7.64 -15.93
N ALA A 164 -16.17 -6.86 -15.84
CA ALA A 164 -14.91 -7.17 -16.49
C ALA A 164 -14.31 -8.50 -15.99
N ILE A 165 -14.25 -8.75 -14.68
CA ILE A 165 -13.71 -10.02 -14.14
C ILE A 165 -14.62 -11.22 -14.42
N ARG A 166 -15.93 -11.00 -14.56
CA ARG A 166 -16.88 -12.04 -14.96
C ARG A 166 -16.64 -12.46 -16.41
N GLU A 167 -16.53 -11.48 -17.30
CA GLU A 167 -16.22 -11.71 -18.71
C GLU A 167 -14.84 -12.33 -18.88
N PHE A 168 -13.83 -11.79 -18.19
CA PHE A 168 -12.46 -12.26 -18.27
C PHE A 168 -12.30 -13.70 -17.81
N GLY A 169 -12.91 -14.07 -16.69
CA GLY A 169 -12.88 -15.46 -16.23
C GLY A 169 -13.47 -16.46 -17.22
N ARG A 170 -14.43 -16.03 -18.05
CA ARG A 170 -14.90 -16.83 -19.19
C ARG A 170 -13.88 -16.89 -20.32
N ARG A 171 -13.20 -15.78 -20.63
CA ARG A 171 -12.17 -15.69 -21.70
C ARG A 171 -10.97 -16.60 -21.41
N VAL A 172 -10.47 -16.60 -20.17
CA VAL A 172 -9.28 -17.39 -19.78
C VAL A 172 -9.58 -18.84 -19.40
N GLY A 173 -10.86 -19.20 -19.26
CA GLY A 173 -11.29 -20.52 -18.82
C GLY A 173 -11.51 -20.60 -17.31
N ARG A 174 -12.52 -21.40 -16.93
CA ARG A 174 -12.96 -21.52 -15.53
C ARG A 174 -11.90 -22.18 -14.65
N GLU A 175 -11.14 -23.09 -15.20
CA GLU A 175 -10.03 -23.81 -14.57
C GLU A 175 -8.82 -22.90 -14.26
N ASN A 176 -8.72 -21.75 -14.93
CA ASN A 176 -7.68 -20.75 -14.72
C ASN A 176 -8.17 -19.56 -13.89
N SER A 177 -9.41 -19.59 -13.40
CA SER A 177 -10.04 -18.51 -12.64
C SER A 177 -10.56 -19.00 -11.30
N LEU A 178 -10.20 -18.31 -10.22
CA LEU A 178 -10.71 -18.57 -8.86
C LEU A 178 -11.23 -17.27 -8.24
N TYR A 179 -12.50 -17.29 -7.81
CA TYR A 179 -13.17 -16.14 -7.21
C TYR A 179 -13.19 -16.24 -5.69
N ILE A 180 -12.56 -15.29 -5.01
CA ILE A 180 -12.60 -15.15 -3.56
C ILE A 180 -13.49 -13.97 -3.19
N HIS A 181 -14.49 -14.19 -2.36
CA HIS A 181 -15.35 -13.14 -1.83
C HIS A 181 -15.17 -12.99 -0.33
N VAL A 182 -14.75 -11.80 0.10
CA VAL A 182 -14.52 -11.47 1.51
C VAL A 182 -15.75 -10.78 2.08
N VAL A 183 -16.31 -11.31 3.15
CA VAL A 183 -17.54 -10.81 3.78
C VAL A 183 -17.34 -10.61 5.27
N TYR A 184 -18.11 -9.70 5.86
CA TYR A 184 -18.12 -9.48 7.31
C TYR A 184 -19.34 -10.10 7.97
N VAL A 185 -19.13 -10.77 9.11
CA VAL A 185 -20.20 -11.27 9.98
C VAL A 185 -20.09 -10.58 11.35
N PRO A 186 -20.94 -9.57 11.62
CA PRO A 186 -20.89 -8.82 12.87
C PRO A 186 -21.38 -9.65 14.06
N PHE A 187 -20.78 -9.40 15.22
CA PHE A 187 -21.34 -9.78 16.51
C PHE A 187 -22.23 -8.63 17.05
N ILE A 188 -23.50 -8.92 17.32
CA ILE A 188 -24.43 -7.92 17.85
C ILE A 188 -24.47 -8.06 19.37
N GLY A 189 -23.87 -7.11 20.08
CA GLY A 189 -23.74 -7.16 21.54
C GLY A 189 -25.08 -7.21 22.30
N THR A 190 -26.11 -6.55 21.79
CA THR A 190 -27.45 -6.52 22.43
C THR A 190 -28.14 -7.89 22.39
N SER A 191 -28.03 -8.62 21.27
CA SER A 191 -28.62 -9.96 21.11
C SER A 191 -27.62 -11.10 21.38
N LYS A 192 -26.36 -10.76 21.67
CA LYS A 192 -25.25 -11.68 21.95
C LYS A 192 -25.08 -12.80 20.92
N GLU A 193 -25.19 -12.45 19.64
CA GLU A 193 -25.08 -13.43 18.56
C GLU A 193 -24.41 -12.86 17.31
N PHE A 194 -23.80 -13.75 16.53
CA PHE A 194 -23.28 -13.44 15.21
C PHE A 194 -24.41 -13.41 14.17
N LYS A 195 -24.46 -12.35 13.37
CA LYS A 195 -25.47 -12.19 12.32
C LYS A 195 -24.88 -12.47 10.95
N SER A 196 -25.18 -13.66 10.41
CA SER A 196 -24.73 -14.06 9.06
C SER A 196 -25.50 -13.39 7.92
N LYS A 197 -26.61 -12.69 8.21
CA LYS A 197 -27.51 -12.15 7.17
C LYS A 197 -26.84 -11.13 6.23
N PRO A 198 -26.00 -10.19 6.70
CA PRO A 198 -25.27 -9.28 5.80
C PRO A 198 -24.39 -10.04 4.81
N ALA A 199 -23.61 -11.02 5.28
CA ALA A 199 -22.78 -11.86 4.42
C ALA A 199 -23.60 -12.68 3.40
N GLN A 200 -24.80 -13.16 3.77
CA GLN A 200 -25.70 -13.84 2.83
C GLN A 200 -26.19 -12.91 1.72
N ASN A 201 -26.50 -11.64 2.05
CA ASN A 201 -26.92 -10.66 1.06
C ASN A 201 -25.77 -10.30 0.12
N ALA A 202 -24.56 -10.08 0.63
CA ALA A 202 -23.37 -9.84 -0.19
C ALA A 202 -23.11 -10.98 -1.21
N LEU A 203 -23.31 -12.23 -0.80
CA LEU A 203 -23.23 -13.39 -1.69
C LEU A 203 -24.35 -13.40 -2.76
N ASN A 204 -25.55 -12.92 -2.42
CA ASN A 204 -26.60 -12.72 -3.42
C ASN A 204 -26.23 -11.63 -4.42
N ASP A 205 -25.66 -10.52 -3.95
CA ASP A 205 -25.29 -9.38 -4.80
C ASP A 205 -24.24 -9.81 -5.83
N LEU A 206 -23.18 -10.50 -5.40
CA LEU A 206 -22.17 -11.05 -6.31
C LEU A 206 -22.76 -12.00 -7.36
N ARG A 207 -23.68 -12.89 -6.93
CA ARG A 207 -24.40 -13.79 -7.85
C ARG A 207 -25.37 -13.08 -8.77
N GLY A 208 -25.94 -11.94 -8.35
CA GLY A 208 -26.76 -11.08 -9.18
C GLY A 208 -26.00 -10.58 -10.42
N PHE A 209 -24.69 -10.41 -10.28
CA PHE A 209 -23.77 -10.14 -11.40
C PHE A 209 -23.27 -11.40 -12.11
N GLY A 210 -23.82 -12.58 -11.82
CA GLY A 210 -23.44 -13.82 -12.49
C GLY A 210 -22.11 -14.43 -12.05
N ILE A 211 -21.54 -13.98 -10.92
CA ILE A 211 -20.35 -14.58 -10.32
C ILE A 211 -20.75 -15.42 -9.11
N VAL A 212 -20.38 -16.71 -9.13
CA VAL A 212 -20.47 -17.59 -7.96
C VAL A 212 -19.06 -17.71 -7.37
N PRO A 213 -18.83 -17.34 -6.10
CA PRO A 213 -17.51 -17.41 -5.51
C PRO A 213 -17.06 -18.87 -5.37
N ASP A 214 -15.76 -19.12 -5.57
CA ASP A 214 -15.12 -20.39 -5.25
C ASP A 214 -14.83 -20.53 -3.77
N VAL A 215 -14.48 -19.40 -3.13
CA VAL A 215 -14.06 -19.32 -1.74
C VAL A 215 -14.73 -18.13 -1.09
N VAL A 216 -15.24 -18.32 0.12
CA VAL A 216 -15.79 -17.24 0.94
C VAL A 216 -14.91 -17.08 2.18
N VAL A 217 -14.31 -15.91 2.33
CA VAL A 217 -13.56 -15.54 3.53
C VAL A 217 -14.47 -14.74 4.44
N VAL A 218 -14.74 -15.28 5.62
CA VAL A 218 -15.68 -14.73 6.58
C VAL A 218 -14.90 -14.06 7.71
N ARG A 219 -14.90 -12.72 7.70
CA ARG A 219 -14.27 -11.89 8.73
C ARG A 219 -15.21 -11.70 9.91
N THR A 220 -14.66 -11.87 11.11
CA THR A 220 -15.37 -11.67 12.38
C THR A 220 -14.44 -11.03 13.38
N ASP A 221 -15.00 -10.32 14.38
CA ASP A 221 -14.16 -9.79 15.45
C ASP A 221 -13.67 -10.91 16.38
N GLU A 222 -14.58 -11.80 16.74
CA GLU A 222 -14.32 -12.94 17.62
C GLU A 222 -14.53 -14.28 16.90
N PRO A 223 -14.00 -15.40 17.43
CA PRO A 223 -14.27 -16.73 16.90
C PRO A 223 -15.77 -17.05 16.85
N ALA A 224 -16.30 -17.20 15.63
CA ALA A 224 -17.72 -17.49 15.43
C ALA A 224 -18.04 -19.01 15.52
N PRO A 225 -19.25 -19.39 15.97
CA PRO A 225 -19.68 -20.79 16.02
C PRO A 225 -19.71 -21.46 14.64
N LYS A 226 -19.50 -22.78 14.60
CA LYS A 226 -19.57 -23.59 13.37
C LYS A 226 -20.87 -23.40 12.59
N ALA A 227 -21.99 -23.14 13.27
CA ALA A 227 -23.28 -22.88 12.63
C ALA A 227 -23.26 -21.67 11.67
N ILE A 228 -22.39 -20.67 11.90
CA ILE A 228 -22.22 -19.55 10.97
C ILE A 228 -21.61 -20.06 9.66
N ARG A 229 -20.54 -20.86 9.73
CA ARG A 229 -19.94 -21.49 8.55
C ARG A 229 -20.96 -22.30 7.76
N SER A 230 -21.76 -23.14 8.43
CA SER A 230 -22.78 -23.96 7.75
C SER A 230 -23.87 -23.12 7.08
N LYS A 231 -24.29 -22.01 7.70
CA LYS A 231 -25.21 -21.06 7.07
C LYS A 231 -24.58 -20.41 5.83
N ILE A 232 -23.35 -19.91 5.93
CA ILE A 232 -22.67 -19.30 4.79
C ILE A 232 -22.47 -20.30 3.64
N THR A 233 -22.14 -21.55 3.95
CA THR A 233 -22.03 -22.65 2.98
C THR A 233 -23.36 -22.81 2.21
N MET A 234 -24.46 -23.00 2.94
CA MET A 234 -25.79 -23.22 2.37
C MET A 234 -26.29 -22.05 1.51
N PHE A 235 -26.17 -20.82 2.02
CA PHE A 235 -26.64 -19.62 1.29
C PHE A 235 -25.65 -19.13 0.23
N GLY A 236 -24.37 -19.48 0.37
CA GLY A 236 -23.30 -19.16 -0.58
C GLY A 236 -23.29 -20.08 -1.80
N GLY A 237 -23.85 -21.28 -1.69
CA GLY A 237 -23.78 -22.28 -2.75
C GLY A 237 -22.34 -22.78 -2.98
N VAL A 238 -21.54 -22.80 -1.92
CA VAL A 238 -20.13 -23.23 -1.92
C VAL A 238 -19.97 -24.47 -1.03
N GLU A 239 -18.89 -25.23 -1.22
CA GLU A 239 -18.56 -26.34 -0.33
C GLU A 239 -18.12 -25.84 1.06
N GLU A 240 -18.33 -26.64 2.11
CA GLU A 240 -17.97 -26.21 3.48
C GLU A 240 -16.45 -25.96 3.64
N GLY A 241 -15.63 -26.72 2.90
CA GLY A 241 -14.17 -26.51 2.84
C GLY A 241 -13.76 -25.20 2.16
N ALA A 242 -14.64 -24.62 1.34
CA ALA A 242 -14.44 -23.34 0.68
C ALA A 242 -14.81 -22.11 1.54
N VAL A 243 -15.30 -22.32 2.77
CA VAL A 243 -15.59 -21.23 3.72
C VAL A 243 -14.48 -21.12 4.76
N LEU A 244 -13.65 -20.08 4.60
CA LEU A 244 -12.56 -19.76 5.52
C LEU A 244 -13.05 -18.77 6.58
N MET A 245 -13.17 -19.23 7.83
CA MET A 245 -13.46 -18.35 8.97
C MET A 245 -12.17 -17.66 9.41
N MET A 246 -12.19 -16.33 9.49
CA MET A 246 -11.02 -15.50 9.74
C MET A 246 -11.36 -14.45 10.82
N PRO A 247 -11.32 -14.82 12.12
CA PRO A 247 -11.50 -13.86 13.20
C PRO A 247 -10.33 -12.88 13.26
N ASN A 248 -10.47 -11.79 14.01
CA ASN A 248 -9.34 -10.92 14.28
C ASN A 248 -8.24 -11.69 15.01
N VAL A 249 -7.01 -11.40 14.61
CA VAL A 249 -5.79 -11.95 15.19
C VAL A 249 -4.95 -10.81 15.72
N ASP A 250 -4.14 -11.10 16.73
CA ASP A 250 -3.22 -10.16 17.36
C ASP A 250 -2.06 -9.72 16.44
N SER A 251 -1.83 -10.42 15.34
CA SER A 251 -0.87 -10.03 14.31
C SER A 251 -1.28 -10.50 12.92
N VAL A 252 -1.30 -9.57 11.97
CA VAL A 252 -1.58 -9.86 10.55
C VAL A 252 -0.57 -10.83 9.94
N PHE A 253 0.64 -10.89 10.49
CA PHE A 253 1.72 -11.78 10.01
C PHE A 253 1.51 -13.26 10.37
N LYS A 254 0.49 -13.57 11.20
CA LYS A 254 0.05 -14.95 11.44
C LYS A 254 -0.88 -15.49 10.35
N ILE A 255 -1.49 -14.60 9.56
CA ILE A 255 -2.51 -14.97 8.57
C ILE A 255 -1.95 -15.90 7.48
N PRO A 256 -0.72 -15.72 6.95
CA PRO A 256 -0.14 -16.70 6.02
C PRO A 256 -0.09 -18.13 6.59
N GLY A 257 0.28 -18.29 7.86
CA GLY A 257 0.26 -19.59 8.55
C GLY A 257 -1.16 -20.17 8.66
N ILE A 258 -2.13 -19.34 9.07
CA ILE A 258 -3.55 -19.73 9.13
C ILE A 258 -4.05 -20.20 7.76
N VAL A 259 -3.74 -19.48 6.70
CA VAL A 259 -4.12 -19.84 5.33
C VAL A 259 -3.51 -21.19 4.93
N ALA A 260 -2.21 -21.39 5.19
CA ALA A 260 -1.49 -22.62 4.83
C ALA A 260 -2.03 -23.87 5.53
N GLU A 261 -2.55 -23.74 6.75
CA GLU A 261 -3.14 -24.84 7.54
C GLU A 261 -4.66 -24.98 7.37
N SER A 262 -5.29 -24.06 6.63
CA SER A 262 -6.74 -24.03 6.47
C SER A 262 -7.27 -24.98 5.41
N SER A 263 -8.60 -25.11 5.35
CA SER A 263 -9.31 -25.82 4.29
C SER A 263 -9.14 -25.20 2.90
N LEU A 264 -8.56 -24.00 2.81
CA LEU A 264 -8.23 -23.36 1.53
C LEU A 264 -6.99 -24.00 0.87
N ALA A 265 -6.08 -24.60 1.63
CA ALA A 265 -4.84 -25.16 1.07
C ALA A 265 -5.10 -26.21 -0.02
N PRO A 266 -5.95 -27.24 0.16
CA PRO A 266 -6.26 -28.20 -0.91
C PRO A 266 -6.91 -27.57 -2.16
N ILE A 267 -7.70 -26.51 -1.98
CA ILE A 267 -8.35 -25.79 -3.11
C ILE A 267 -7.27 -25.08 -3.92
N LEU A 268 -6.35 -24.37 -3.26
CA LEU A 268 -5.23 -23.70 -3.91
C LEU A 268 -4.28 -24.70 -4.59
N GLU A 269 -4.03 -25.87 -3.98
CA GLU A 269 -3.21 -26.92 -4.59
C GLU A 269 -3.87 -27.49 -5.85
N LYS A 270 -5.17 -27.78 -5.80
CA LYS A 270 -5.92 -28.22 -6.99
C LYS A 270 -5.92 -27.16 -8.07
N PHE A 271 -6.17 -25.89 -7.69
CA PHE A 271 -6.17 -24.76 -8.61
C PHE A 271 -4.81 -24.58 -9.28
N THR A 272 -3.72 -24.61 -8.48
CA THR A 272 -2.36 -24.36 -8.97
C THR A 272 -1.64 -25.59 -9.52
N GLY A 273 -2.12 -26.80 -9.25
CA GLY A 273 -1.40 -28.05 -9.48
C GLY A 273 -0.07 -28.15 -8.71
N ASN A 274 0.16 -27.29 -7.71
CA ASN A 274 1.39 -27.24 -6.93
C ASN A 274 1.14 -27.80 -5.51
N HIS A 275 1.73 -28.96 -5.23
CA HIS A 275 1.61 -29.66 -3.95
C HIS A 275 2.85 -29.50 -3.04
N ASN A 276 3.75 -28.57 -3.37
CA ASN A 276 4.90 -28.27 -2.52
C ASN A 276 4.44 -27.77 -1.15
N LYS A 277 5.17 -28.07 -0.08
CA LYS A 277 4.90 -27.47 1.23
C LYS A 277 5.42 -26.03 1.25
N PRO A 278 4.66 -25.05 1.78
CA PRO A 278 5.14 -23.67 1.88
C PRO A 278 6.24 -23.55 2.95
N ASP A 279 7.33 -22.86 2.62
CA ASP A 279 8.31 -22.44 3.62
C ASP A 279 7.90 -21.09 4.23
N LEU A 280 7.33 -21.16 5.45
CA LEU A 280 6.90 -19.98 6.23
C LEU A 280 7.86 -19.64 7.38
N SER A 281 9.11 -20.13 7.33
CA SER A 281 10.10 -19.91 8.38
C SER A 281 10.31 -18.43 8.70
N LYS A 282 10.43 -17.57 7.67
CA LYS A 282 10.55 -16.10 7.83
C LYS A 282 9.35 -15.48 8.54
N TRP A 283 8.12 -15.93 8.22
CA TRP A 283 6.89 -15.46 8.87
C TRP A 283 6.85 -15.85 10.35
N HIS A 284 7.21 -17.09 10.66
CA HIS A 284 7.28 -17.55 12.05
C HIS A 284 8.35 -16.79 12.85
N ASP A 285 9.51 -16.50 12.26
CA ASP A 285 10.55 -15.69 12.92
C ASP A 285 10.09 -14.26 13.16
N LEU A 286 9.41 -13.63 12.18
CA LEU A 286 8.84 -12.28 12.33
C LEU A 286 7.84 -12.22 13.49
N VAL A 287 6.87 -13.14 13.53
CA VAL A 287 5.89 -13.21 14.62
C VAL A 287 6.58 -13.44 15.97
N LYS A 288 7.58 -14.32 16.01
CA LYS A 288 8.36 -14.59 17.22
C LYS A 288 9.08 -13.34 17.72
N ARG A 289 9.73 -12.58 16.83
CA ARG A 289 10.42 -11.32 17.18
C ARG A 289 9.45 -10.23 17.62
N GLN A 290 8.30 -10.12 16.96
CA GLN A 290 7.24 -9.17 17.31
C GLN A 290 6.72 -9.43 18.74
N GLN A 291 6.51 -10.69 19.10
CA GLN A 291 5.92 -11.07 20.39
C GLN A 291 6.94 -11.28 21.52
N ALA A 292 8.24 -11.30 21.21
CA ALA A 292 9.28 -11.46 22.22
C ALA A 292 9.22 -10.30 23.25
N PRO A 293 9.40 -10.59 24.56
CA PRO A 293 9.45 -9.54 25.57
C PRO A 293 10.59 -8.57 25.26
N LYS A 294 10.35 -7.28 25.50
CA LYS A 294 11.30 -6.20 25.22
C LYS A 294 11.85 -5.67 26.54
N GLU A 295 13.17 -5.70 26.70
CA GLU A 295 13.84 -5.21 27.92
C GLU A 295 13.90 -3.68 27.97
N GLN A 296 13.99 -3.05 26.81
CA GLN A 296 14.08 -1.60 26.65
C GLN A 296 13.01 -1.12 25.68
N THR A 297 12.51 0.08 25.89
CA THR A 297 11.54 0.74 25.00
C THR A 297 12.11 2.09 24.59
N ILE A 298 12.14 2.35 23.29
CA ILE A 298 12.55 3.62 22.70
C ILE A 298 11.29 4.42 22.33
N THR A 299 11.25 5.68 22.73
CA THR A 299 10.19 6.62 22.40
C THR A 299 10.63 7.50 21.22
N VAL A 300 9.96 7.38 20.08
CA VAL A 300 10.22 8.21 18.90
C VAL A 300 9.13 9.27 18.79
N GLY A 301 9.52 10.54 18.80
CA GLY A 301 8.64 11.66 18.54
C GLY A 301 8.40 11.83 17.04
N LEU A 302 7.20 11.54 16.57
CA LEU A 302 6.79 11.72 15.18
C LEU A 302 6.16 13.11 15.01
N ILE A 303 6.84 14.00 14.27
CA ILE A 303 6.36 15.38 14.04
C ILE A 303 5.34 15.38 12.91
N ALA A 304 4.07 15.17 13.27
CA ALA A 304 2.99 14.92 12.34
C ALA A 304 2.19 16.18 11.99
N LYS A 305 1.81 16.30 10.73
CA LYS A 305 0.87 17.34 10.24
C LYS A 305 -0.59 16.89 10.40
N TYR A 306 -0.82 15.58 10.31
CA TYR A 306 -2.15 14.96 10.42
C TYR A 306 -2.16 14.05 11.65
N MET A 307 -3.05 14.32 12.59
CA MET A 307 -3.11 13.59 13.86
C MET A 307 -4.24 12.54 13.89
N ASP A 308 -5.26 12.73 13.04
CA ASP A 308 -6.51 11.96 13.13
C ASP A 308 -6.50 10.65 12.33
N ASN A 309 -5.49 10.44 11.47
CA ASN A 309 -5.39 9.27 10.61
C ASN A 309 -3.96 8.73 10.57
N GLU A 310 -3.73 7.62 11.28
CA GLU A 310 -2.43 6.93 11.32
C GLU A 310 -1.99 6.42 9.93
N ASP A 311 -2.95 6.09 9.04
CA ASP A 311 -2.66 5.56 7.71
C ASP A 311 -1.90 6.56 6.83
N THR A 312 -1.95 7.86 7.18
CA THR A 312 -1.15 8.92 6.55
C THR A 312 0.35 8.64 6.60
N TYR A 313 0.81 7.88 7.60
CA TYR A 313 2.22 7.61 7.87
C TYR A 313 2.53 6.11 7.92
N ILE A 314 1.67 5.26 7.37
CA ILE A 314 1.73 3.82 7.61
C ILE A 314 3.06 3.18 7.19
N SER A 315 3.64 3.54 6.03
CA SER A 315 4.94 2.99 5.64
C SER A 315 6.07 3.40 6.60
N VAL A 316 6.03 4.63 7.14
CA VAL A 316 7.00 5.11 8.13
C VAL A 316 6.83 4.34 9.44
N LEU A 317 5.59 4.17 9.90
CA LEU A 317 5.28 3.44 11.14
C LEU A 317 5.66 1.97 11.03
N GLU A 318 5.35 1.31 9.90
CA GLU A 318 5.72 -0.09 9.66
C GLU A 318 7.24 -0.28 9.57
N ALA A 319 7.97 0.66 8.96
CA ALA A 319 9.44 0.63 8.93
C ALA A 319 10.05 0.73 10.35
N LEU A 320 9.53 1.63 11.19
CA LEU A 320 9.97 1.74 12.59
C LEU A 320 9.66 0.47 13.39
N LYS A 321 8.46 -0.10 13.22
CA LYS A 321 8.07 -1.37 13.86
C LYS A 321 9.01 -2.50 13.44
N ALA A 322 9.31 -2.62 12.14
CA ALA A 322 10.22 -3.63 11.61
C ALA A 322 11.63 -3.47 12.20
N ALA A 323 12.16 -2.25 12.26
CA ALA A 323 13.45 -1.96 12.90
C ALA A 323 13.45 -2.36 14.38
N ALA A 324 12.41 -1.99 15.15
CA ALA A 324 12.30 -2.33 16.56
C ALA A 324 12.23 -3.85 16.80
N TRP A 325 11.51 -4.60 15.95
CA TRP A 325 11.48 -6.06 16.03
C TRP A 325 12.82 -6.69 15.68
N SER A 326 13.56 -6.13 14.72
CA SER A 326 14.91 -6.58 14.35
C SER A 326 15.90 -6.39 15.49
N GLU A 327 15.89 -5.20 16.11
CA GLU A 327 16.78 -4.81 17.21
C GLU A 327 16.36 -5.39 18.58
N GLY A 328 15.19 -6.02 18.66
CA GLY A 328 14.70 -6.60 19.92
C GLY A 328 14.26 -5.58 20.97
N VAL A 329 13.94 -4.35 20.56
CA VAL A 329 13.49 -3.26 21.44
C VAL A 329 11.98 -3.02 21.33
N GLY A 330 11.41 -2.44 22.36
CA GLY A 330 10.06 -1.88 22.37
C GLY A 330 10.06 -0.54 21.64
N LEU A 331 8.96 -0.24 20.96
CA LEU A 331 8.77 1.02 20.25
C LEU A 331 7.53 1.72 20.81
N ARG A 332 7.70 2.96 21.26
CA ARG A 332 6.61 3.88 21.55
C ARG A 332 6.69 5.03 20.55
N ILE A 333 5.60 5.28 19.85
CA ILE A 333 5.47 6.48 19.01
C ILE A 333 4.74 7.54 19.81
N GLU A 334 5.39 8.68 20.02
CA GLU A 334 4.77 9.87 20.59
C GLU A 334 4.41 10.80 19.42
N TRP A 335 3.11 11.00 19.20
CA TRP A 335 2.62 11.85 18.12
C TRP A 335 2.67 13.30 18.57
N ILE A 336 3.47 14.12 17.88
CA ILE A 336 3.64 15.54 18.20
C ILE A 336 3.11 16.36 17.03
N SER A 337 2.10 17.18 17.30
CA SER A 337 1.53 18.08 16.29
C SER A 337 2.59 19.08 15.80
N ALA A 338 2.80 19.14 14.50
CA ALA A 338 3.70 20.10 13.86
C ALA A 338 3.24 21.55 13.99
N GLU A 339 2.00 21.81 14.41
CA GLU A 339 1.48 23.16 14.67
C GLU A 339 1.64 23.60 16.13
N GLU A 340 1.78 22.65 17.05
CA GLU A 340 1.81 22.89 18.51
C GLU A 340 3.11 22.40 19.17
N VAL A 341 4.11 22.06 18.37
CA VAL A 341 5.41 21.56 18.84
C VAL A 341 6.10 22.56 19.75
N ASN A 342 6.61 22.07 20.88
CA ASN A 342 7.34 22.83 21.88
C ASN A 342 8.53 22.04 22.40
N GLU A 343 9.42 22.71 23.13
CA GLU A 343 10.65 22.09 23.64
C GLU A 343 10.35 21.00 24.68
N GLU A 344 9.30 21.15 25.48
CA GLU A 344 8.92 20.15 26.48
C GLU A 344 8.62 18.79 25.81
N ALA A 345 7.79 18.79 24.75
CA ALA A 345 7.46 17.59 23.98
C ALA A 345 8.70 16.96 23.32
N LEU A 346 9.58 17.78 22.74
CA LEU A 346 10.80 17.31 22.06
C LEU A 346 11.85 16.77 23.05
N SER A 347 11.90 17.31 24.26
CA SER A 347 12.79 16.84 25.32
C SER A 347 12.38 15.45 25.85
N ALA A 348 11.09 15.16 25.86
CA ALA A 348 10.49 13.98 26.47
C ALA A 348 10.63 12.67 25.66
N VAL A 349 10.97 12.76 24.36
CA VAL A 349 11.18 11.60 23.48
C VAL A 349 12.65 11.20 23.43
N ASP A 350 13.02 10.04 22.91
CA ASP A 350 14.44 9.61 22.76
C ASP A 350 15.03 10.05 21.41
N ALA A 351 14.21 10.05 20.36
CA ALA A 351 14.58 10.44 19.00
C ALA A 351 13.45 11.20 18.32
N ILE A 352 13.78 12.00 17.29
CA ILE A 352 12.82 12.79 16.52
C ILE A 352 12.77 12.26 15.08
N LEU A 353 11.57 11.98 14.58
CA LEU A 353 11.33 11.68 13.17
C LEU A 353 10.46 12.77 12.57
N VAL A 354 10.95 13.40 11.50
CA VAL A 354 10.17 14.35 10.70
C VAL A 354 9.83 13.71 9.36
N PRO A 355 8.56 13.31 9.15
CA PRO A 355 8.13 12.68 7.91
C PRO A 355 7.92 13.74 6.82
N GLY A 356 7.60 13.26 5.62
CA GLY A 356 7.12 14.10 4.52
C GLY A 356 5.88 14.93 4.89
N GLY A 357 5.56 15.91 4.06
CA GLY A 357 4.34 16.70 4.19
C GLY A 357 4.23 17.66 3.02
N PHE A 358 3.04 17.76 2.44
CA PHE A 358 2.77 18.68 1.34
C PHE A 358 2.19 20.00 1.85
N GLY A 359 2.62 21.10 1.25
CA GLY A 359 2.12 22.45 1.54
C GLY A 359 2.66 23.07 2.82
N VAL A 360 2.34 24.35 3.02
CA VAL A 360 2.94 25.24 4.04
C VAL A 360 2.59 24.91 5.49
N ARG A 361 1.47 24.22 5.72
CA ARG A 361 0.90 24.01 7.06
C ARG A 361 1.78 23.07 7.90
N GLY A 362 2.21 23.55 9.08
CA GLY A 362 3.06 22.81 10.02
C GLY A 362 4.55 22.80 9.70
N VAL A 363 5.02 23.55 8.69
CA VAL A 363 6.44 23.57 8.30
C VAL A 363 7.32 24.20 9.38
N GLU A 364 6.93 25.35 9.94
CA GLU A 364 7.75 26.04 10.95
C GLU A 364 7.94 25.18 12.22
N GLY A 365 6.92 24.44 12.66
CA GLY A 365 7.12 23.50 13.77
C GLY A 365 8.09 22.36 13.43
N LYS A 366 8.07 21.84 12.20
CA LYS A 366 9.08 20.87 11.75
C LYS A 366 10.50 21.47 11.74
N ILE A 367 10.65 22.75 11.40
CA ILE A 367 11.93 23.48 11.49
C ILE A 367 12.36 23.62 12.96
N VAL A 368 11.44 23.96 13.86
CA VAL A 368 11.70 24.01 15.32
C VAL A 368 12.21 22.67 15.83
N ALA A 369 11.57 21.57 15.46
CA ALA A 369 12.00 20.22 15.84
C ALA A 369 13.41 19.87 15.31
N ALA A 370 13.71 20.22 14.06
CA ALA A 370 15.05 20.02 13.50
C ALA A 370 16.11 20.89 14.20
N ASN A 371 15.81 22.15 14.49
CA ASN A 371 16.70 23.04 15.22
C ASN A 371 16.96 22.55 16.65
N TYR A 372 15.92 22.04 17.32
CA TYR A 372 16.05 21.44 18.65
C TYR A 372 17.00 20.25 18.61
N ALA A 373 16.83 19.35 17.63
CA ALA A 373 17.70 18.19 17.48
C ALA A 373 19.17 18.58 17.24
N LEU A 374 19.42 19.54 16.34
CA LEU A 374 20.76 20.08 16.07
C LEU A 374 21.39 20.78 17.27
N SER A 375 20.59 21.35 18.17
CA SER A 375 21.10 22.12 19.32
C SER A 375 21.32 21.27 20.56
N HIS A 376 20.62 20.14 20.68
CA HIS A 376 20.71 19.22 21.81
C HIS A 376 21.38 17.89 21.47
N ASN A 377 21.88 17.73 20.24
CA ASN A 377 22.43 16.47 19.73
C ASN A 377 21.45 15.29 19.87
N LYS A 378 20.16 15.57 19.64
CA LYS A 378 19.08 14.57 19.66
C LYS A 378 19.13 13.75 18.36
N PRO A 379 19.00 12.42 18.38
CA PRO A 379 18.87 11.63 17.16
C PRO A 379 17.71 12.14 16.29
N TYR A 380 17.97 12.33 15.01
CA TYR A 380 17.04 12.92 14.05
C TYR A 380 17.00 12.11 12.76
N LEU A 381 15.80 11.77 12.29
CA LEU A 381 15.57 11.21 10.96
C LEU A 381 14.58 12.09 10.19
N GLY A 382 15.09 12.75 9.14
CA GLY A 382 14.28 13.59 8.26
C GLY A 382 14.02 12.91 6.93
N ILE A 383 12.76 12.66 6.60
CA ILE A 383 12.34 12.01 5.36
C ILE A 383 11.77 13.06 4.41
N CYS A 384 12.36 13.21 3.22
CA CYS A 384 11.92 14.16 2.19
C CYS A 384 11.85 15.61 2.72
N LEU A 385 10.66 16.14 3.04
CA LEU A 385 10.50 17.43 3.73
C LEU A 385 11.31 17.50 5.02
N GLY A 386 11.46 16.38 5.75
CA GLY A 386 12.30 16.32 6.94
C GLY A 386 13.76 16.73 6.65
N LEU A 387 14.33 16.28 5.54
CA LEU A 387 15.67 16.71 5.13
C LEU A 387 15.69 18.21 4.78
N GLN A 388 14.68 18.71 4.07
CA GLN A 388 14.60 20.13 3.71
C GLN A 388 14.53 21.04 4.93
N VAL A 389 13.70 20.72 5.93
CA VAL A 389 13.61 21.53 7.16
C VAL A 389 14.87 21.43 8.01
N ALA A 390 15.60 20.32 7.96
CA ALA A 390 16.90 20.21 8.61
C ALA A 390 17.96 21.12 7.96
N VAL A 391 17.97 21.21 6.63
CA VAL A 391 18.81 22.16 5.87
C VAL A 391 18.45 23.60 6.22
N ILE A 392 17.15 23.93 6.29
CA ILE A 392 16.69 25.27 6.71
C ILE A 392 17.15 25.58 8.14
N ALA A 393 16.96 24.66 9.09
CA ALA A 393 17.39 24.85 10.48
C ALA A 393 18.91 25.03 10.59
N ALA A 394 19.70 24.24 9.86
CA ALA A 394 21.16 24.37 9.84
C ALA A 394 21.61 25.70 9.25
N ALA A 395 20.99 26.16 8.15
CA ALA A 395 21.32 27.44 7.53
C ALA A 395 20.99 28.63 8.45
N ARG A 396 19.81 28.62 9.09
CA ARG A 396 19.43 29.65 10.08
C ARG A 396 20.43 29.67 11.25
N LYS A 397 20.87 28.50 11.73
CA LYS A 397 21.87 28.37 12.79
C LYS A 397 23.27 28.87 12.38
N ALA A 398 23.62 28.79 11.09
CA ALA A 398 24.84 29.35 10.52
C ALA A 398 24.80 30.87 10.29
N GLY A 399 23.71 31.54 10.68
CA GLY A 399 23.55 33.00 10.58
C GLY A 399 22.83 33.48 9.32
N LEU A 400 22.30 32.58 8.50
CA LEU A 400 21.45 32.93 7.35
C LEU A 400 20.01 33.18 7.83
N GLU A 401 19.81 34.30 8.51
CA GLU A 401 18.48 34.72 8.99
C GLU A 401 17.48 34.81 7.82
N GLY A 402 16.29 34.25 8.02
CA GLY A 402 15.26 34.19 6.97
C GLY A 402 15.47 33.09 5.93
N ALA A 403 16.47 32.21 6.05
CA ALA A 403 16.60 31.05 5.17
C ALA A 403 15.36 30.17 5.15
N ASN A 404 14.92 29.80 3.96
CA ASN A 404 13.71 29.00 3.75
C ASN A 404 13.73 28.23 2.41
N SER A 405 12.67 27.46 2.18
CA SER A 405 12.32 26.91 0.87
C SER A 405 11.47 27.90 0.09
N THR A 406 11.73 28.05 -1.21
CA THR A 406 10.82 28.81 -2.10
C THR A 406 9.45 28.17 -2.24
N GLU A 407 9.25 26.92 -1.79
CA GLU A 407 7.93 26.30 -1.66
C GLU A 407 7.05 27.00 -0.61
N PHE A 408 7.66 27.50 0.47
CA PHE A 408 6.93 27.99 1.64
C PHE A 408 7.03 29.50 1.81
N ASP A 409 8.13 30.09 1.32
CA ASP A 409 8.36 31.52 1.28
C ASP A 409 9.14 31.88 0.00
N GLU A 410 8.40 32.26 -1.04
CA GLU A 410 8.97 32.71 -2.31
C GLU A 410 9.84 33.97 -2.17
N SER A 411 9.65 34.74 -1.09
CA SER A 411 10.35 36.00 -0.84
C SER A 411 11.61 35.85 0.03
N THR A 412 11.97 34.62 0.41
CA THR A 412 13.11 34.37 1.28
C THR A 412 14.40 35.01 0.73
N PRO A 413 15.17 35.75 1.55
CA PRO A 413 16.46 36.28 1.11
C PRO A 413 17.50 35.17 0.88
N HIS A 414 17.25 33.96 1.42
CA HIS A 414 18.15 32.83 1.36
C HIS A 414 17.42 31.53 0.99
N PRO A 415 17.16 31.30 -0.32
CA PRO A 415 16.47 30.11 -0.82
C PRO A 415 17.40 28.88 -0.80
N VAL A 416 17.58 28.30 0.40
CA VAL A 416 18.43 27.13 0.64
C VAL A 416 17.82 25.84 0.09
N VAL A 417 16.50 25.85 -0.14
CA VAL A 417 15.76 24.81 -0.87
C VAL A 417 14.95 25.51 -1.97
N TYR A 418 15.04 25.01 -3.20
CA TYR A 418 14.46 25.69 -4.36
C TYR A 418 14.08 24.71 -5.48
N ILE A 419 13.29 25.19 -6.43
CA ILE A 419 13.06 24.49 -7.70
C ILE A 419 14.24 24.78 -8.64
N MET A 420 14.83 23.75 -9.26
CA MET A 420 16.01 23.96 -10.11
C MET A 420 15.70 24.89 -11.30
N GLU A 421 16.68 25.71 -11.70
CA GLU A 421 16.57 26.63 -12.84
C GLU A 421 16.14 25.87 -14.12
N GLY A 422 15.11 26.35 -14.83
CA GLY A 422 14.53 25.70 -16.02
C GLY A 422 13.31 24.79 -15.76
N GLN A 423 12.94 24.62 -14.49
CA GLN A 423 11.73 23.93 -14.05
C GLN A 423 10.61 24.86 -13.54
N GLU A 424 10.90 26.16 -13.41
CA GLU A 424 9.94 27.21 -13.01
C GLU A 424 8.76 27.31 -13.99
N GLY A 425 7.53 27.37 -13.47
CA GLY A 425 6.30 27.49 -14.27
C GLY A 425 5.81 26.19 -14.92
N LYS A 426 6.50 25.06 -14.69
CA LYS A 426 6.04 23.71 -15.08
C LYS A 426 5.36 22.98 -13.92
N GLU A 427 5.03 23.65 -12.82
CA GLU A 427 4.49 23.02 -11.62
C GLU A 427 3.22 22.20 -11.88
N SER A 428 2.38 22.68 -12.81
CA SER A 428 1.09 22.07 -13.16
C SER A 428 1.20 20.89 -14.14
N THR A 429 2.41 20.63 -14.68
CA THR A 429 2.60 19.64 -15.76
C THR A 429 3.18 18.31 -15.28
N GLY A 430 3.45 18.16 -13.97
CA GLY A 430 4.07 16.95 -13.39
C GLY A 430 5.55 16.75 -13.75
N GLY A 431 6.04 17.30 -14.87
CA GLY A 431 7.37 17.03 -15.44
C GLY A 431 8.59 17.55 -14.66
N THR A 432 8.40 18.15 -13.49
CA THR A 432 9.47 18.62 -12.58
C THR A 432 9.53 17.80 -11.29
N LEU A 433 8.58 16.88 -11.08
CA LEU A 433 8.51 16.03 -9.90
C LEU A 433 9.45 14.83 -10.10
N ARG A 434 10.39 14.62 -9.16
CA ARG A 434 11.14 13.37 -9.07
C ARG A 434 10.26 12.32 -8.43
N LEU A 435 9.93 11.30 -9.20
CA LEU A 435 9.09 10.18 -8.82
C LEU A 435 9.80 8.85 -9.04
N GLY A 436 9.71 7.95 -8.06
CA GLY A 436 10.26 6.59 -8.16
C GLY A 436 11.75 6.53 -7.88
N ASP A 437 12.42 5.51 -8.40
CA ASP A 437 13.80 5.19 -8.10
C ASP A 437 14.78 6.25 -8.63
N TYR A 438 15.62 6.76 -7.74
CA TYR A 438 16.80 7.54 -8.11
C TYR A 438 18.05 6.97 -7.43
N PRO A 439 19.18 6.85 -8.16
CA PRO A 439 20.43 6.45 -7.56
C PRO A 439 21.01 7.56 -6.69
N ALA A 440 21.62 7.19 -5.57
CA ALA A 440 22.39 8.08 -4.73
C ALA A 440 23.78 7.48 -4.46
N HIS A 441 24.80 8.35 -4.45
CA HIS A 441 26.17 8.00 -4.10
C HIS A 441 26.49 8.54 -2.70
N LEU A 442 26.68 7.63 -1.76
CA LEU A 442 26.97 7.97 -0.37
C LEU A 442 28.45 8.35 -0.23
N ALA A 443 28.71 9.42 0.53
CA ALA A 443 30.07 9.82 0.86
C ALA A 443 30.73 8.74 1.74
N ALA A 444 31.97 8.36 1.40
CA ALA A 444 32.73 7.40 2.17
C ALA A 444 32.87 7.86 3.64
N ASN A 445 32.79 6.91 4.57
CA ASN A 445 32.84 7.14 6.02
C ASN A 445 31.68 8.00 6.59
N SER A 446 30.63 8.30 5.81
CA SER A 446 29.42 8.91 6.36
C SER A 446 28.62 7.93 7.20
N LEU A 447 27.75 8.45 8.08
CA LEU A 447 26.80 7.63 8.82
C LEU A 447 25.90 6.82 7.88
N ALA A 448 25.39 7.46 6.81
CA ALA A 448 24.58 6.78 5.80
C ALA A 448 25.33 5.60 5.17
N HIS A 449 26.57 5.80 4.71
CA HIS A 449 27.39 4.72 4.16
C HIS A 449 27.59 3.57 5.16
N THR A 450 27.72 3.88 6.44
CA THR A 450 27.91 2.88 7.50
C THR A 450 26.64 2.05 7.71
N VAL A 451 25.46 2.69 7.67
CA VAL A 451 24.16 2.03 7.86
C VAL A 451 23.79 1.16 6.65
N TYR A 452 23.95 1.66 5.42
CA TYR A 452 23.64 0.90 4.21
C TYR A 452 24.67 -0.19 3.91
N GLY A 453 25.95 0.01 4.31
CA GLY A 453 27.03 -0.94 4.02
C GLY A 453 27.51 -0.93 2.56
N GLU A 454 27.00 -0.03 1.73
CA GLU A 454 27.38 0.14 0.33
C GLU A 454 27.44 1.62 -0.09
N GLN A 455 28.13 1.92 -1.20
CA GLN A 455 28.34 3.28 -1.67
C GLN A 455 27.26 3.77 -2.64
N GLY A 456 26.71 2.88 -3.46
CA GLY A 456 25.64 3.20 -4.40
C GLY A 456 24.34 2.59 -3.94
N ILE A 457 23.33 3.41 -3.69
CA ILE A 457 22.00 2.98 -3.27
C ILE A 457 20.95 3.49 -4.25
N VAL A 458 19.75 2.94 -4.17
CA VAL A 458 18.57 3.43 -4.89
C VAL A 458 17.46 3.67 -3.88
N GLU A 459 16.84 4.84 -3.96
CA GLU A 459 15.72 5.20 -3.09
C GLU A 459 14.58 5.80 -3.91
N ARG A 460 13.35 5.71 -3.39
CA ARG A 460 12.17 6.26 -4.04
C ARG A 460 11.96 7.72 -3.65
N HIS A 461 11.80 8.58 -4.65
CA HIS A 461 11.57 10.00 -4.48
C HIS A 461 10.10 10.38 -4.75
N ARG A 462 9.65 11.41 -4.03
CA ARG A 462 8.38 12.12 -4.29
C ARG A 462 8.51 13.58 -3.87
N HIS A 463 9.33 14.32 -4.61
CA HIS A 463 9.51 15.77 -4.37
C HIS A 463 9.98 16.49 -5.63
N ARG A 464 9.85 17.82 -5.60
CA ARG A 464 10.26 18.72 -6.68
C ARG A 464 11.37 19.67 -6.25
N TYR A 465 11.36 20.06 -4.98
CA TYR A 465 12.31 21.01 -4.43
C TYR A 465 13.61 20.32 -4.00
N GLU A 466 14.73 20.96 -4.29
CA GLU A 466 16.09 20.45 -4.12
C GLU A 466 16.91 21.38 -3.24
N VAL A 467 17.96 20.84 -2.61
CA VAL A 467 18.91 21.65 -1.83
C VAL A 467 19.74 22.52 -2.78
N ASN A 468 19.73 23.82 -2.52
CA ASN A 468 20.48 24.80 -3.30
C ASN A 468 21.97 24.71 -2.99
N GLN A 469 22.73 24.19 -3.95
CA GLN A 469 24.17 23.95 -3.79
C GLN A 469 24.99 25.23 -3.54
N LYS A 470 24.45 26.42 -3.86
CA LYS A 470 25.09 27.72 -3.55
C LYS A 470 25.32 27.90 -2.04
N TYR A 471 24.52 27.26 -1.20
CA TYR A 471 24.60 27.36 0.26
C TYR A 471 25.39 26.21 0.91
N ARG A 472 25.90 25.26 0.13
CA ARG A 472 26.57 24.05 0.65
C ARG A 472 27.80 24.35 1.52
N GLU A 473 28.54 25.42 1.24
CA GLU A 473 29.70 25.79 2.06
C GLU A 473 29.32 26.53 3.35
N ALA A 474 28.15 27.18 3.36
CA ALA A 474 27.66 27.95 4.49
C ALA A 474 26.90 27.10 5.53
N ILE A 475 26.41 25.94 5.10
CA ILE A 475 25.66 24.94 5.90
C ILE A 475 26.61 23.80 6.25
#